data_AF-A0A7S3LZJ8-F1
#
_entry.id   AF-A0A7S3LZJ8-F1
#
_cell.length_a   1.000
_cell.length_b   1.000
_cell.length_c   1.000
_cell.angle_alpha   90.00
_cell.angle_beta   90.00
_cell.angle_gamma   90.00
#
_symmetry.space_group_name_H-M   'P 1'
#
loop_
_entity.id
_entity.type
_entity.pdbx_description
1 polymer ?
#
loop_
_entity_poly.entity_id
_entity_poly.type
_entity_poly.pdbx_seq_one_letter_code
_entity_poly.pdbx_strand_id
1 'polypeptide(L)'
;RAHPALTLGARVTVIGLRSAEALNGQGAHIVRFNGVNGRWEARVNISGEVKSFRAENLRPAGELIFEPGARARIHSLRSESGSVLNGEVCEVLRYLHDVSRYEVRLADSTKALKGENLRPVEEAAE
;
A
#
# COMPACT_ATOMS: atom_id res chain seq x y z
N ARG A 1 1.72 17.16 -3.42
CA ARG A 1 1.40 16.41 -2.18
C ARG A 1 2.59 15.53 -1.84
N ALA A 2 3.03 15.51 -0.59
CA ALA A 2 4.06 14.55 -0.15
C ALA A 2 3.40 13.17 -0.04
N HIS A 3 4.01 12.15 -0.64
CA HIS A 3 3.55 10.77 -0.56
C HIS A 3 4.53 10.04 0.36
N PRO A 4 4.18 9.76 1.63
CA PRO A 4 5.16 9.38 2.65
C PRO A 4 6.01 8.16 2.28
N ALA A 5 5.41 7.19 1.58
CA ALA A 5 6.11 5.99 1.12
C ALA A 5 6.83 6.16 -0.23
N LEU A 6 6.54 7.18 -1.02
CA LEU A 6 7.19 7.44 -2.31
C LEU A 6 8.14 8.61 -2.11
N THR A 7 9.35 8.31 -1.66
CA THR A 7 10.44 9.28 -1.50
C THR A 7 11.66 8.78 -2.27
N LEU A 8 12.61 9.67 -2.56
CA LEU A 8 13.85 9.28 -3.24
C LEU A 8 14.54 8.13 -2.51
N GLY A 9 14.89 7.06 -3.25
CA GLY A 9 15.51 5.85 -2.70
C GLY A 9 14.54 4.88 -2.03
N ALA A 10 13.26 5.22 -1.87
CA ALA A 10 12.28 4.32 -1.25
C ALA A 10 12.13 3.03 -2.07
N ARG A 11 12.08 1.89 -1.36
CA ARG A 11 11.82 0.58 -1.96
C ARG A 11 10.32 0.38 -2.11
N VAL A 12 9.92 -0.04 -3.29
CA VAL A 12 8.52 -0.20 -3.67
C VAL A 12 8.29 -1.49 -4.44
N THR A 13 7.06 -1.97 -4.45
CA THR A 13 6.58 -3.04 -5.31
C THR A 13 5.65 -2.44 -6.36
N VAL A 14 5.85 -2.84 -7.63
CA VAL A 14 5.02 -2.42 -8.75
C VAL A 14 3.75 -3.26 -8.77
N ILE A 15 2.58 -2.63 -8.92
CA ILE A 15 1.27 -3.30 -8.88
C ILE A 15 0.27 -2.70 -9.89
N GLY A 16 -0.78 -3.45 -10.21
CA GLY A 16 -1.97 -2.94 -10.90
C GLY A 16 -1.75 -2.43 -12.34
N LEU A 17 -0.62 -2.75 -12.98
CA LEU A 17 -0.39 -2.44 -14.39
C LEU A 17 -1.16 -3.42 -15.27
N ARG A 18 -2.02 -2.90 -16.16
CA ARG A 18 -2.77 -3.71 -17.14
C ARG A 18 -2.02 -3.91 -18.45
N SER A 19 -1.30 -2.89 -18.91
CA SER A 19 -0.55 -2.95 -20.19
C SER A 19 0.85 -3.56 -20.03
N ALA A 20 1.28 -3.86 -18.81
CA ALA A 20 2.61 -4.38 -18.50
C ALA A 20 2.55 -5.29 -17.27
N GLU A 21 1.63 -6.25 -17.28
CA GLU A 21 1.34 -7.14 -16.15
C GLU A 21 2.58 -7.90 -15.64
N ALA A 22 3.53 -8.21 -16.53
CA ALA A 22 4.79 -8.86 -16.16
C ALA A 22 5.65 -8.06 -15.16
N LEU A 23 5.40 -6.75 -15.01
CA LEU A 23 6.07 -5.91 -14.03
C LEU A 23 5.37 -5.94 -12.65
N ASN A 24 4.13 -6.41 -12.57
CA ASN A 24 3.43 -6.51 -11.28
C ASN A 24 4.14 -7.52 -10.38
N GLY A 25 4.27 -7.20 -9.10
CA GLY A 25 5.03 -7.98 -8.11
C GLY A 25 6.54 -7.71 -8.12
N GLN A 26 7.08 -7.01 -9.12
CA GLN A 26 8.50 -6.70 -9.14
C GLN A 26 8.86 -5.58 -8.16
N GLY A 27 9.98 -5.74 -7.48
CA GLY A 27 10.57 -4.70 -6.64
C GLY A 27 11.26 -3.63 -7.48
N ALA A 28 11.19 -2.38 -7.02
CA ALA A 28 11.86 -1.23 -7.60
C ALA A 28 12.31 -0.25 -6.50
N HIS A 29 13.12 0.74 -6.88
CA HIS A 29 13.44 1.86 -6.00
C HIS A 29 13.18 3.19 -6.70
N ILE A 30 12.59 4.14 -5.97
CA ILE A 30 12.25 5.46 -6.50
C ILE A 30 13.52 6.24 -6.82
N VAL A 31 13.62 6.69 -8.06
CA VAL A 31 14.73 7.51 -8.56
C VAL A 31 14.38 8.98 -8.51
N ARG A 32 13.14 9.36 -8.88
CA ARG A 32 12.64 10.74 -8.79
C ARG A 32 11.14 10.85 -8.97
N PHE A 33 10.59 11.99 -8.57
CA PHE A 33 9.25 12.44 -8.95
C PHE A 33 9.35 13.40 -10.14
N ASN A 34 8.58 13.12 -11.19
CA ASN A 34 8.44 14.01 -12.32
C ASN A 34 7.20 14.90 -12.14
N GLY A 35 7.42 16.13 -11.70
CA GLY A 35 6.34 17.10 -11.45
C GLY A 35 5.59 17.56 -12.71
N VAL A 36 6.14 17.35 -13.91
CA VAL A 36 5.49 17.75 -15.17
C VAL A 36 4.32 16.84 -15.51
N ASN A 37 4.49 15.54 -15.32
CA ASN A 37 3.46 14.53 -15.64
C ASN A 37 2.86 13.84 -14.40
N GLY A 38 3.32 14.21 -13.20
CA GLY A 38 2.83 13.67 -11.93
C GLY A 38 3.22 12.20 -11.68
N ARG A 39 4.25 11.69 -12.36
CA ARG A 39 4.66 10.28 -12.28
C ARG A 39 5.93 10.09 -11.46
N TRP A 40 6.05 8.89 -10.90
CA TRP A 40 7.23 8.43 -10.18
C TRP A 40 8.11 7.62 -11.11
N GLU A 41 9.37 8.01 -11.21
CA GLU A 41 10.38 7.21 -11.89
C GLU A 41 11.01 6.27 -10.88
N ALA A 42 10.96 4.97 -11.18
CA ALA A 42 11.54 3.94 -10.35
C ALA A 42 12.41 3.01 -11.20
N ARG A 43 13.59 2.65 -10.67
CA ARG A 43 14.45 1.65 -11.28
C ARG A 43 13.98 0.27 -10.82
N VAL A 44 13.55 -0.53 -11.77
CA VAL A 44 13.08 -1.90 -11.56
C VAL A 44 14.28 -2.78 -11.22
N ASN A 45 14.20 -3.55 -10.13
CA ASN A 45 15.35 -4.27 -9.59
C ASN A 45 15.84 -5.39 -10.52
N ILE A 46 14.93 -6.08 -11.22
CA ILE A 46 15.29 -7.24 -12.06
C ILE A 46 15.90 -6.82 -13.40
N SER A 47 15.36 -5.78 -14.05
CA SER A 47 15.85 -5.32 -15.37
C SER A 47 16.87 -4.19 -15.28
N GLY A 48 16.94 -3.47 -14.15
CA GLY A 48 17.77 -2.26 -14.00
C GLY A 48 17.22 -1.03 -14.73
N GLU A 49 16.13 -1.17 -15.48
CA GLU A 49 15.51 -0.10 -16.26
C GLU A 49 14.78 0.90 -15.35
N VAL A 50 14.86 2.19 -15.70
CA VAL A 50 14.04 3.23 -15.09
C VAL A 50 12.72 3.32 -15.85
N LYS A 51 11.61 3.13 -15.13
CA LYS A 51 10.25 3.22 -15.68
C LYS A 51 9.42 4.25 -14.95
N SER A 52 8.40 4.77 -15.64
CA SER A 52 7.52 5.81 -15.13
C SER A 52 6.18 5.21 -14.70
N PHE A 53 5.84 5.36 -13.42
CA PHE A 53 4.67 4.79 -12.78
C PHE A 53 3.76 5.87 -12.21
N ARG A 54 2.45 5.61 -12.20
CA ARG A 54 1.53 6.39 -11.36
C ARG A 54 1.73 6.00 -9.91
N ALA A 55 1.39 6.88 -8.97
CA ALA A 55 1.36 6.54 -7.55
C ALA A 55 0.45 5.32 -7.25
N GLU A 56 -0.60 5.14 -8.07
CA GLU A 56 -1.49 4.00 -7.96
C GLU A 56 -0.85 2.64 -8.26
N ASN A 57 0.24 2.63 -9.00
CA ASN A 57 0.98 1.43 -9.39
C ASN A 57 2.14 1.10 -8.45
N LEU A 58 2.27 1.80 -7.32
CA LEU A 58 3.39 1.64 -6.39
C LEU A 58 2.87 1.41 -4.96
N ARG A 59 3.49 0.44 -4.29
CA ARG A 59 3.29 0.14 -2.87
C ARG A 59 4.64 0.12 -2.15
N PRO A 60 4.72 0.48 -0.85
CA PRO A 60 5.88 0.14 -0.04
C PRO A 60 6.30 -1.33 -0.22
N ALA A 61 7.61 -1.58 -0.33
CA ALA A 61 8.12 -2.93 -0.46
C ALA A 61 7.78 -3.78 0.77
N GLY A 62 7.30 -5.01 0.55
CA GLY A 62 6.92 -5.94 1.62
C GLY A 62 5.55 -5.67 2.26
N GLU A 63 4.81 -4.65 1.81
CA GLU A 63 3.44 -4.41 2.25
C GLU A 63 2.49 -5.49 1.68
N LEU A 64 1.60 -6.02 2.52
CA LEU A 64 0.51 -6.88 2.08
C LEU A 64 -0.51 -6.08 1.28
N ILE A 65 -0.99 -6.65 0.18
CA ILE A 65 -2.00 -6.02 -0.68
C ILE A 65 -3.37 -6.55 -0.29
N PHE A 66 -4.21 -5.65 0.24
CA PHE A 66 -5.62 -5.91 0.46
C PHE A 66 -6.47 -5.31 -0.66
N GLU A 67 -7.39 -6.11 -1.19
CA GLU A 67 -8.41 -5.65 -2.13
C GLU A 67 -9.58 -4.97 -1.39
N PRO A 68 -10.29 -4.03 -2.02
CA PRO A 68 -11.56 -3.53 -1.52
C PRO A 68 -12.54 -4.68 -1.19
N GLY A 69 -13.19 -4.61 -0.03
CA GLY A 69 -14.05 -5.64 0.53
C GLY A 69 -13.34 -6.71 1.36
N ALA A 70 -12.00 -6.79 1.32
CA ALA A 70 -11.27 -7.77 2.11
C ALA A 70 -11.43 -7.51 3.63
N ARG A 71 -11.56 -8.58 4.41
CA ARG A 71 -11.53 -8.50 5.87
C ARG A 71 -10.09 -8.58 6.35
N ALA A 72 -9.70 -7.66 7.23
CA ALA A 72 -8.39 -7.62 7.85
C ALA A 72 -8.53 -7.44 9.36
N ARG A 73 -7.61 -8.02 10.12
CA ARG A 73 -7.52 -7.79 11.57
C ARG A 73 -6.45 -6.73 11.85
N ILE A 74 -6.82 -5.75 12.65
CA ILE A 74 -5.94 -4.67 13.06
C ILE A 74 -4.93 -5.20 14.08
N HIS A 75 -3.66 -4.81 13.94
CA HIS A 75 -2.61 -5.18 14.90
C HIS A 75 -1.48 -4.15 14.96
N SER A 76 -0.63 -4.31 15.98
CA SER A 76 0.62 -3.56 16.15
C SER A 76 0.48 -2.03 16.20
N LEU A 77 -0.72 -1.49 16.45
CA LEU A 77 -0.91 -0.07 16.76
C LEU A 77 -0.36 0.21 18.15
N ARG A 78 0.43 1.30 18.27
CA ARG A 78 1.13 1.67 19.51
C ARG A 78 0.64 2.98 20.14
N SER A 79 -0.10 3.81 19.40
CA SER A 79 -0.67 5.03 19.97
C SER A 79 -1.77 4.68 20.96
N GLU A 80 -1.94 5.49 22.00
CA GLU A 80 -2.95 5.29 23.04
C GLU A 80 -4.37 5.11 22.46
N SER A 81 -4.75 5.97 21.50
CA SER A 81 -6.04 5.88 20.80
C SER A 81 -6.14 4.75 19.77
N GLY A 82 -5.01 4.15 19.38
CA GLY A 82 -4.94 3.12 18.34
C GLY A 82 -4.79 1.72 18.90
N SER A 83 -4.10 1.55 20.02
CA SER A 83 -3.83 0.25 20.63
C SER A 83 -5.11 -0.48 21.05
N VAL A 84 -6.16 0.27 21.39
CA VAL A 84 -7.50 -0.25 21.71
C VAL A 84 -8.18 -0.94 20.52
N LEU A 85 -7.75 -0.67 19.28
CA LEU A 85 -8.28 -1.29 18.08
C LEU A 85 -7.54 -2.57 17.69
N ASN A 86 -6.43 -2.92 18.37
CA ASN A 86 -5.70 -4.14 18.07
C ASN A 86 -6.57 -5.37 18.39
N GLY A 87 -6.70 -6.28 17.43
CA GLY A 87 -7.55 -7.47 17.53
C GLY A 87 -8.89 -7.34 16.80
N GLU A 88 -9.36 -6.11 16.57
CA GLU A 88 -10.59 -5.83 15.84
C GLU A 88 -10.49 -6.24 14.36
N VAL A 89 -11.61 -6.71 13.81
CA VAL A 89 -11.74 -7.02 12.39
C VAL A 89 -12.39 -5.84 11.68
N CYS A 90 -11.79 -5.39 10.59
CA CYS A 90 -12.28 -4.33 9.75
C CYS A 90 -12.44 -4.79 8.30
N GLU A 91 -13.27 -4.09 7.54
CA GLU A 91 -13.36 -4.24 6.09
C GLU A 91 -12.50 -3.18 5.39
N VAL A 92 -11.68 -3.59 4.44
CA VAL A 92 -10.89 -2.68 3.62
C VAL A 92 -11.79 -2.02 2.60
N LEU A 93 -11.89 -0.69 2.63
CA LEU A 93 -12.69 0.06 1.64
C LEU A 93 -11.86 0.37 0.40
N ARG A 94 -10.65 0.88 0.59
CA ARG A 94 -9.71 1.23 -0.49
C ARG A 94 -8.33 1.55 0.06
N TYR A 95 -7.35 1.65 -0.83
CA TYR A 95 -6.06 2.23 -0.49
C TYR A 95 -6.00 3.72 -0.86
N LEU A 96 -5.58 4.53 0.11
CA LEU A 96 -5.32 5.95 -0.03
C LEU A 96 -3.87 6.15 -0.44
N HIS A 97 -3.63 6.26 -1.75
CA HIS A 97 -2.29 6.38 -2.31
C HIS A 97 -1.51 7.54 -1.66
N ASP A 98 -2.06 8.75 -1.70
CA ASP A 98 -1.40 9.96 -1.21
C ASP A 98 -0.81 9.89 0.21
N VAL A 99 -1.39 9.08 1.10
CA VAL A 99 -0.94 8.94 2.49
C VAL A 99 -0.42 7.55 2.82
N SER A 100 -0.41 6.64 1.83
CA SER A 100 0.05 5.26 1.93
C SER A 100 -0.61 4.49 3.07
N ARG A 101 -1.94 4.50 3.08
CA ARG A 101 -2.78 3.88 4.11
C ARG A 101 -3.99 3.22 3.48
N TYR A 102 -4.45 2.15 4.09
CA TYR A 102 -5.76 1.56 3.86
C TYR A 102 -6.82 2.32 4.63
N GLU A 103 -7.85 2.77 3.92
CA GLU A 103 -9.10 3.21 4.53
C GLU A 103 -9.91 1.95 4.88
N VAL A 104 -10.20 1.78 6.16
CA VAL A 104 -10.90 0.60 6.69
C VAL A 104 -12.15 1.01 7.45
N ARG A 105 -13.21 0.21 7.31
CA ARG A 105 -14.47 0.35 8.02
C ARG A 105 -14.48 -0.58 9.23
N LEU A 106 -14.67 -0.01 10.40
CA LEU A 106 -15.07 -0.69 11.64
C LEU A 106 -16.60 -0.53 11.83
N ALA A 107 -17.16 -1.13 12.88
CA ALA A 107 -18.59 -1.08 13.18
C ALA A 107 -19.15 0.36 13.17
N ASP A 108 -18.49 1.27 13.91
CA ASP A 108 -19.02 2.62 14.13
C ASP A 108 -18.11 3.73 13.56
N SER A 109 -17.03 3.39 12.86
CA SER A 109 -16.09 4.40 12.35
C SER A 109 -15.24 3.93 11.18
N THR A 110 -14.65 4.89 10.47
CA THR A 110 -13.62 4.65 9.45
C THR A 110 -12.25 5.08 9.96
N LYS A 111 -11.20 4.32 9.67
CA LYS A 111 -9.81 4.62 10.05
C LYS A 111 -8.87 4.49 8.86
N ALA A 112 -7.77 5.25 8.87
CA ALA A 112 -6.70 5.15 7.88
C ALA A 112 -5.46 4.49 8.50
N LEU A 113 -5.23 3.22 8.18
CA LEU A 113 -4.18 2.39 8.78
C LEU A 113 -3.09 2.06 7.76
N LYS A 114 -1.84 1.88 8.21
CA LYS A 114 -0.78 1.38 7.33
C LYS A 114 -1.00 -0.10 7.06
N GLY A 115 -0.53 -0.64 5.93
CA GLY A 115 -0.60 -2.08 5.68
C GLY A 115 0.12 -2.92 6.73
N GLU A 116 1.20 -2.41 7.35
CA GLU A 116 1.90 -3.09 8.47
C GLU A 116 1.05 -3.28 9.74
N ASN A 117 -0.12 -2.62 9.82
CA ASN A 117 -1.07 -2.73 10.92
C ASN A 117 -2.27 -3.62 10.56
N LEU A 118 -2.25 -4.28 9.41
CA LEU A 118 -3.31 -5.13 8.91
C LEU A 118 -2.77 -6.53 8.63
N ARG A 119 -3.47 -7.54 9.14
CA ARG A 119 -3.23 -8.94 8.78
C ARG A 119 -4.49 -9.53 8.14
N PRO A 120 -4.36 -10.48 7.19
CA PRO A 120 -5.50 -11.23 6.68
C PRO A 120 -6.24 -11.89 7.84
N VAL A 121 -7.58 -11.92 7.76
CA VAL A 121 -8.36 -12.83 8.58
C VAL A 121 -8.38 -14.14 7.82
N GLU A 122 -7.83 -15.21 8.40
CA GLU A 122 -8.09 -16.55 7.88
C GLU A 122 -9.60 -16.78 8.03
N GLU A 123 -10.32 -16.81 6.92
CA GLU A 123 -11.63 -17.44 6.89
C GLU A 123 -11.36 -18.93 7.11
N ALA A 124 -11.68 -19.44 8.30
CA ALA A 124 -11.88 -20.86 8.44
C ALA A 124 -12.96 -21.22 7.41
N ALA A 125 -12.58 -21.95 6.38
CA ALA A 125 -13.52 -22.58 5.47
C ALA A 125 -14.41 -23.47 6.33
N GLU A 126 -15.63 -23.01 6.59
CA GLU A 126 -16.70 -23.77 7.22
C GLU A 126 -17.40 -24.65 6.18
#